data_AF-A0A701XXY8-F1
#
_entry.id   AF-A0A701XXY8-F1
#
_cell.length_a   1.000
_cell.length_b   1.000
_cell.length_c   1.000
_cell.angle_alpha   90.00
_cell.angle_beta   90.00
_cell.angle_gamma   90.00
#
_symmetry.space_group_name_H-M   'P 1'
#
loop_
_entity.id
_entity.type
_entity.pdbx_description
1 polymer ?
#
loop_
_entity_poly.entity_id
_entity_poly.type
_entity_poly.pdbx_seq_one_letter_code
_entity_poly.pdbx_strand_id
1 'polypeptide(L)'
;MATEDTTPQRTFIVPEGAYKELLYIVELHKQHGAPNRFETVDDLLDFILLSVADGSRRPGAWERGMLEQMGLIAECPAHHVYRSSYGKPSEDKSDA
;
A
#
# COMPACT_ATOMS: atom_id res chain seq x y z
N MET A 1 -28.17 2.55 -20.67
CA MET A 1 -26.86 2.57 -21.36
C MET A 1 -25.89 1.90 -20.40
N ALA A 2 -25.47 0.67 -20.66
CA ALA A 2 -24.50 -0.03 -19.82
C ALA A 2 -23.13 0.61 -20.06
N THR A 3 -22.53 1.21 -19.05
CA THR A 3 -21.14 1.65 -19.10
C THR A 3 -20.29 0.39 -19.10
N GLU A 4 -19.59 0.11 -20.20
CA GLU A 4 -18.54 -0.90 -20.23
C GLU A 4 -17.54 -0.56 -19.11
N ASP A 5 -17.40 -1.46 -18.14
CA ASP A 5 -16.42 -1.34 -17.08
C ASP A 5 -15.03 -1.55 -17.69
N THR A 6 -14.47 -0.46 -18.20
CA THR A 6 -13.13 -0.44 -18.81
C THR A 6 -12.07 -0.30 -17.73
N THR A 7 -12.21 -1.01 -16.61
CA THR A 7 -11.17 -1.02 -15.58
C THR A 7 -9.92 -1.71 -16.16
N PRO A 8 -8.78 -1.01 -16.26
CA PRO A 8 -7.59 -1.59 -16.85
C PRO A 8 -7.08 -2.74 -15.96
N GLN A 9 -7.04 -3.95 -16.51
CA GLN A 9 -6.35 -5.08 -15.87
C GLN A 9 -4.84 -4.83 -15.90
N ARG A 10 -4.21 -4.97 -14.73
CA ARG A 10 -2.76 -4.86 -14.57
C ARG A 10 -2.20 -6.17 -14.05
N THR A 11 -1.10 -6.62 -14.66
CA THR A 11 -0.34 -7.77 -14.19
C THR A 11 0.81 -7.28 -13.31
N PHE A 12 0.93 -7.83 -12.10
CA PHE A 12 2.05 -7.59 -11.21
C PHE A 12 2.96 -8.81 -11.20
N ILE A 13 4.27 -8.58 -11.27
CA ILE A 13 5.27 -9.64 -11.08
C ILE A 13 5.81 -9.51 -9.66
N VAL A 14 5.51 -10.51 -8.84
CA VAL A 14 6.04 -10.62 -7.49
C VAL A 14 7.28 -11.52 -7.51
N PRO A 15 8.44 -11.09 -7.00
CA PRO A 15 9.62 -11.95 -6.89
C PRO A 15 9.29 -13.20 -6.07
N GLU A 16 9.86 -14.35 -6.48
CA GLU A 16 9.54 -15.65 -5.87
C GLU A 16 9.71 -15.65 -4.34
N GLY A 17 10.79 -15.03 -3.83
CA GLY A 17 11.03 -14.93 -2.39
C GLY A 17 9.93 -14.15 -1.65
N ALA A 18 9.46 -13.04 -2.23
CA ALA A 18 8.37 -12.27 -1.67
C ALA A 18 7.04 -13.05 -1.73
N TYR A 19 6.78 -13.76 -2.83
CA TYR A 19 5.58 -14.59 -2.95
C TYR A 19 5.54 -15.73 -1.92
N LYS A 20 6.69 -16.37 -1.64
CA LYS A 20 6.82 -17.39 -0.58
C LYS A 20 6.54 -16.83 0.80
N GLU A 21 7.00 -15.63 1.09
CA GLU A 21 6.71 -14.95 2.37
C GLU A 21 5.21 -14.67 2.53
N LEU A 22 4.56 -14.14 1.47
CA LEU A 22 3.12 -13.87 1.49
C LEU A 22 2.29 -15.15 1.68
N LEU A 23 2.67 -16.24 1.00
CA LEU A 23 2.05 -17.56 1.21
C LEU A 23 2.19 -18.01 2.66
N TYR A 24 3.37 -17.83 3.25
CA TYR A 24 3.61 -18.22 4.64
C TYR A 24 2.75 -17.41 5.62
N ILE A 25 2.58 -16.10 5.41
CA ILE A 25 1.69 -15.27 6.24
C ILE A 25 0.23 -15.76 6.15
N VAL A 26 -0.26 -16.06 4.94
CA VAL A 26 -1.63 -16.60 4.77
C VAL A 26 -1.80 -17.91 5.52
N GLU A 27 -0.79 -18.79 5.49
CA GLU A 27 -0.81 -20.03 6.24
C GLU A 27 -0.81 -19.79 7.76
N LEU A 28 0.02 -18.88 8.27
CA LEU A 28 0.03 -18.51 9.69
C LEU A 28 -1.32 -17.96 10.14
N HIS A 29 -1.96 -17.12 9.33
CA HIS A 29 -3.30 -16.58 9.62
C HIS A 29 -4.35 -17.68 9.73
N LYS A 30 -4.25 -18.74 8.91
CA LYS A 30 -5.16 -19.90 8.97
C LYS A 30 -4.93 -20.75 10.22
N GLN A 31 -3.67 -20.96 10.58
CA GLN A 31 -3.29 -21.81 11.73
C GLN A 31 -3.55 -21.15 13.08
N HIS A 32 -3.26 -19.86 13.19
CA HIS A 32 -3.23 -19.15 14.48
C HIS A 32 -4.28 -18.04 14.60
N GLY A 33 -4.96 -17.71 13.51
CA GLY A 33 -5.83 -16.53 13.44
C GLY A 33 -5.02 -15.24 13.30
N ALA A 34 -5.71 -14.18 12.90
CA ALA A 34 -5.16 -12.83 12.83
C ALA A 34 -6.30 -11.82 12.99
N PRO A 35 -6.04 -10.60 13.51
CA PRO A 35 -7.04 -9.53 13.54
C PRO A 35 -7.60 -9.20 12.14
N ASN A 36 -6.73 -9.19 11.13
CA ASN A 36 -7.09 -9.16 9.72
C ASN A 36 -6.63 -10.48 9.08
N ARG A 37 -7.55 -11.44 8.99
CA ARG A 37 -7.29 -12.72 8.34
C ARG A 37 -7.45 -12.59 6.83
N PHE A 38 -6.54 -13.23 6.09
CA PHE A 38 -6.55 -13.29 4.63
C PHE A 38 -6.58 -14.76 4.20
N GLU A 39 -7.37 -15.10 3.19
CA GLU A 39 -7.53 -16.48 2.74
C GLU A 39 -6.60 -16.83 1.58
N THR A 40 -6.22 -15.82 0.81
CA THR A 40 -5.34 -15.94 -0.36
C THR A 40 -4.22 -14.88 -0.35
N VAL A 41 -3.20 -15.11 -1.17
CA VAL A 41 -2.13 -14.12 -1.38
C VAL A 41 -2.67 -12.88 -2.09
N ASP A 42 -3.65 -13.03 -2.97
CA ASP A 42 -4.26 -11.92 -3.70
C ASP A 42 -4.99 -10.98 -2.73
N ASP A 43 -5.76 -11.51 -1.77
CA ASP A 43 -6.41 -10.69 -0.72
C ASP A 43 -5.39 -9.89 0.09
N LEU A 44 -4.25 -10.51 0.41
CA LEU A 44 -3.16 -9.88 1.14
C LEU A 44 -2.46 -8.80 0.28
N LEU A 45 -2.27 -9.05 -1.01
CA LEU A 45 -1.70 -8.07 -1.95
C LEU A 45 -2.62 -6.86 -2.12
N ASP A 46 -3.92 -7.07 -2.25
CA ASP A 46 -4.91 -5.98 -2.31
C ASP A 46 -4.84 -5.12 -1.04
N PHE A 47 -4.77 -5.75 0.12
CA PHE A 47 -4.61 -5.04 1.39
C PHE A 47 -3.30 -4.25 1.48
N ILE A 48 -2.18 -4.81 1.00
CA ILE A 48 -0.89 -4.12 0.94
C ILE A 48 -0.99 -2.89 0.03
N LEU A 49 -1.57 -3.03 -1.16
CA LEU A 49 -1.74 -1.93 -2.11
C LEU A 49 -2.66 -0.83 -1.55
N LEU A 50 -3.74 -1.20 -0.86
CA LEU A 50 -4.59 -0.24 -0.16
C LEU A 50 -3.83 0.49 0.95
N SER A 51 -3.03 -0.23 1.74
CA SER A 51 -2.19 0.36 2.79
C SER A 51 -1.15 1.34 2.22
N VAL A 52 -0.57 1.01 1.07
CA VAL A 52 0.34 1.89 0.32
C VAL A 52 -0.38 3.17 -0.13
N ALA A 53 -1.60 3.05 -0.66
CA ALA A 53 -2.39 4.21 -1.06
C ALA A 53 -2.76 5.09 0.14
N ASP A 54 -3.13 4.48 1.26
CA ASP A 54 -3.48 5.19 2.49
C ASP A 54 -2.28 5.90 3.13
N GLY A 55 -1.12 5.24 3.20
CA GLY A 55 0.13 5.87 3.64
C GLY A 55 0.57 7.03 2.76
N SER A 56 0.31 6.94 1.45
CA SER A 56 0.61 8.03 0.50
C SER A 56 -0.27 9.27 0.73
N ARG A 57 -1.51 9.07 1.19
CA ARG A 57 -2.48 10.12 1.49
C ARG A 57 -2.28 10.74 2.87
N ARG A 58 -1.68 10.01 3.82
CA ARG A 58 -1.56 10.39 5.24
C ARG A 58 -0.09 10.52 5.66
N PRO A 59 0.54 11.70 5.49
CA PRO A 59 1.97 11.87 5.71
C PRO A 59 2.46 11.57 7.14
N GLY A 60 1.59 11.58 8.15
CA GLY A 60 1.93 11.23 9.54
C GLY A 60 1.60 9.78 9.95
N ALA A 61 1.11 8.93 9.04
CA ALA A 61 0.69 7.57 9.37
C ALA A 61 1.87 6.58 9.34
N TRP A 62 1.75 5.44 10.03
CA TRP A 62 2.84 4.47 10.11
C TRP A 62 3.18 3.86 8.74
N GLU A 63 2.19 3.69 7.87
CA GLU A 63 2.33 3.19 6.50
C GLU A 63 3.28 4.08 5.68
N ARG A 64 3.31 5.39 5.95
CA ARG A 64 4.22 6.34 5.28
C ARG A 64 5.69 5.99 5.51
N GLY A 65 6.06 5.61 6.74
CA GLY A 65 7.43 5.23 7.07
C GLY A 65 7.91 3.99 6.30
N MET A 66 7.02 3.03 6.06
CA MET A 66 7.33 1.88 5.19
C MET A 66 7.50 2.29 3.73
N LEU A 67 6.65 3.19 3.22
CA LEU A 67 6.75 3.69 1.84
C LEU A 67 8.05 4.44 1.59
N GLU A 68 8.51 5.21 2.57
CA GLU A 68 9.81 5.90 2.55
C GLU A 68 10.96 4.91 2.42
N GLN A 69 10.98 3.87 3.25
CA GLN A 69 12.02 2.83 3.23
C GLN A 69 12.04 2.02 1.93
N MET A 70 10.89 1.83 1.29
CA MET A 70 10.77 1.08 0.03
C MET A 70 10.98 1.96 -1.21
N GLY A 71 11.13 3.28 -1.06
CA GLY A 71 11.25 4.21 -2.19
C GLY A 71 9.97 4.31 -3.04
N LEU A 72 8.81 3.96 -2.48
CA LEU A 72 7.53 3.87 -3.19
C LEU A 72 6.69 5.15 -3.11
N ILE A 73 7.26 6.24 -2.58
CA ILE A 73 6.59 7.53 -2.57
C ILE A 73 6.58 8.10 -3.97
N ALA A 74 5.41 8.12 -4.60
CA ALA A 74 5.19 9.06 -5.68
C ALA A 74 5.09 10.48 -5.10
N GLU A 75 5.79 11.45 -5.71
CA GLU A 75 5.66 12.88 -5.42
C GLU A 75 5.11 13.56 -6.67
N CYS A 76 3.79 13.80 -6.70
CA CYS A 76 3.11 14.35 -7.87
C CYS A 76 2.12 15.44 -7.44
N PRO A 77 1.71 16.34 -8.37
CA PRO A 77 0.81 17.45 -8.03
C PRO A 77 -0.51 17.04 -7.35
N ALA A 78 -1.08 15.90 -7.74
CA ALA A 78 -2.31 15.38 -7.13
C ALA A 78 -2.12 15.03 -5.64
N HIS A 79 -0.92 14.61 -5.22
CA HIS A 79 -0.63 14.33 -3.82
C HIS A 79 -0.67 15.58 -2.95
N HIS A 80 -0.21 16.74 -3.42
CA HIS A 80 -0.31 17.98 -2.65
C HIS A 80 -1.77 18.36 -2.37
N VAL A 81 -2.67 18.12 -3.32
CA VAL A 81 -4.12 18.36 -3.15
C VAL A 81 -4.71 17.40 -2.12
N TYR A 82 -4.49 16.09 -2.26
CA TYR A 82 -5.05 15.10 -1.33
C TYR A 82 -4.46 15.20 0.08
N ARG A 83 -3.19 15.57 0.23
CA ARG A 83 -2.51 15.72 1.53
C ARG A 83 -2.90 17.00 2.28
N SER A 84 -3.49 17.99 1.60
CA SER A 84 -3.88 19.28 2.20
C SER A 84 -4.75 19.13 3.46
N SER A 85 -5.53 18.06 3.54
CA SER A 85 -6.48 17.78 4.64
C SER A 85 -5.93 16.82 5.71
N TYR A 86 -4.77 16.18 5.49
CA TYR A 86 -4.21 15.12 6.36
C TYR A 86 -2.98 15.58 7.17
N GLY A 87 -2.69 16.89 7.17
CA GLY A 87 -1.50 17.48 7.77
C GLY A 87 -0.36 17.61 6.75
N LYS A 88 0.50 18.62 6.93
CA LYS A 88 1.68 18.81 6.07
C LYS A 88 2.60 17.58 6.22
N PRO A 89 3.14 17.01 5.12
CA PRO A 89 4.37 16.22 5.21
C PRO A 89 5.37 17.02 6.03
N SER A 90 6.03 16.39 7.02
CA SER A 90 7.05 17.07 7.82
C SER A 90 7.91 17.86 6.86
N GLU A 91 7.92 19.19 7.04
CA GLU A 91 8.63 20.09 6.16
C GLU A 91 10.03 19.52 5.94
N ASP A 92 10.45 19.52 4.67
CA ASP A 92 11.78 19.12 4.27
C ASP A 92 12.77 19.57 5.34
N LYS A 93 13.60 18.62 5.79
CA LYS A 93 14.93 18.97 6.30
C LYS A 93 15.74 19.50 5.11
N SER A 94 15.36 20.65 4.58
CA SER A 94 16.28 21.56 3.93
C SER A 94 16.81 22.46 5.05
N ASP A 95 18.11 22.34 5.27
CA ASP A 95 18.98 23.21 6.07
C ASP A 95 19.09 22.89 7.57
N ALA A 96 20.00 21.97 7.88
CA ALA A 96 20.98 22.11 8.96
C ALA A 96 22.29 21.41 8.58
#